data_AF-A0A0A0JS82-F1
#
_entry.id   AF-A0A0A0JS82-F1
#
_cell.length_a   1.000
_cell.length_b   1.000
_cell.length_c   1.000
_cell.angle_alpha   90.00
_cell.angle_beta   90.00
_cell.angle_gamma   90.00
#
_symmetry.space_group_name_H-M   'P 1'
#
loop_
_entity.id
_entity.type
_entity.pdbx_description
1 polymer ?
#
loop_
_entity_poly.entity_id
_entity_poly.type
_entity_poly.pdbx_seq_one_letter_code
_entity_poly.pdbx_strand_id
1 'polypeptide(L)'
;MGPAELAALVAREADAGVAGALRAFDASGALEVEQVVGRIGSLPRSSTTPWEDVVWQAEVVMRPTGLVRDPEVEESDASVDVPAVISRLPVAALRGVGPRWTALLSDRGVRTIGELASVGPSTLASWSRERNGGYAVQLVARARSCAGAWPRVDRTDVRSIVEVSESDPGDVAGWPPGSRADAAALWASCLRLRAAIDDDVLERLAVSGA
;
A
#
# COMPACT_ATOMS: atom_id res chain seq x y z
N MET A 1 25.30 -15.95 -1.92
CA MET A 1 23.98 -16.28 -2.49
C MET A 1 24.09 -16.19 -4.00
N GLY A 2 23.77 -17.26 -4.71
CA GLY A 2 23.88 -17.30 -6.17
C GLY A 2 22.70 -16.60 -6.87
N PRO A 3 22.81 -16.29 -8.18
CA PRO A 3 21.76 -15.60 -8.94
C PRO A 3 20.43 -16.35 -8.97
N ALA A 4 20.48 -17.68 -9.00
CA ALA A 4 19.31 -18.54 -8.97
C ALA A 4 18.60 -18.52 -7.60
N GLU A 5 19.35 -18.40 -6.51
CA GLU A 5 18.79 -18.33 -5.15
C GLU A 5 18.09 -17.00 -4.91
N LEU A 6 18.69 -15.90 -5.39
CA LEU A 6 18.14 -14.55 -5.28
C LEU A 6 16.87 -14.40 -6.14
N ALA A 7 16.89 -14.92 -7.38
CA ALA A 7 15.72 -14.99 -8.24
C ALA A 7 14.57 -15.80 -7.60
N ALA A 8 14.90 -16.95 -6.99
CA ALA A 8 13.91 -17.79 -6.32
C ALA A 8 13.33 -17.14 -5.05
N LEU A 9 14.08 -16.27 -4.39
CA LEU A 9 13.62 -15.51 -3.23
C LEU A 9 12.67 -14.37 -3.66
N VAL A 10 13.06 -13.61 -4.68
CA VAL A 10 12.21 -12.55 -5.28
C VAL A 10 10.91 -13.16 -5.84
N ALA A 11 10.99 -14.33 -6.48
CA ALA A 11 9.80 -15.05 -6.96
C ALA A 11 8.85 -15.45 -5.85
N ARG A 12 9.36 -15.99 -4.75
CA ARG A 12 8.52 -16.35 -3.60
C ARG A 12 7.87 -15.14 -2.95
N GLU A 13 8.60 -14.04 -2.81
CA GLU A 13 8.06 -12.81 -2.22
C GLU A 13 6.96 -12.19 -3.10
N ALA A 14 7.18 -12.18 -4.43
CA ALA A 14 6.18 -11.75 -5.39
C ALA A 14 4.93 -12.65 -5.37
N ASP A 15 5.09 -13.97 -5.33
CA ASP A 15 3.99 -14.92 -5.23
C ASP A 15 3.19 -14.73 -3.93
N ALA A 16 3.87 -14.51 -2.81
CA ALA A 16 3.22 -14.23 -1.52
C ALA A 16 2.43 -12.90 -1.56
N GLY A 17 3.02 -11.85 -2.15
CA GLY A 17 2.34 -10.57 -2.35
C GLY A 17 1.11 -10.68 -3.27
N VAL A 18 1.22 -11.44 -4.36
CA VAL A 18 0.12 -11.72 -5.28
C VAL A 18 -0.98 -12.53 -4.59
N ALA A 19 -0.63 -13.57 -3.84
CA ALA A 19 -1.59 -14.39 -3.10
C ALA A 19 -2.32 -13.58 -2.02
N GLY A 20 -1.60 -12.67 -1.34
CA GLY A 20 -2.20 -11.74 -0.38
C GLY A 20 -3.19 -10.79 -1.05
N ALA A 21 -2.82 -10.21 -2.19
CA ALA A 21 -3.70 -9.33 -2.97
C ALA A 21 -4.95 -10.07 -3.47
N LEU A 22 -4.79 -11.29 -3.99
CA LEU A 22 -5.90 -12.13 -4.47
C LEU A 22 -6.87 -12.48 -3.34
N ARG A 23 -6.37 -12.89 -2.17
CA ARG A 23 -7.25 -13.15 -1.01
C ARG A 23 -8.01 -11.90 -0.57
N ALA A 24 -7.38 -10.73 -0.62
CA ALA A 24 -8.05 -9.47 -0.32
C ALA A 24 -9.15 -9.15 -1.35
N PHE A 25 -8.92 -9.44 -2.63
CA PHE A 25 -9.95 -9.30 -3.67
C PHE A 25 -11.10 -10.29 -3.48
N ASP A 26 -10.82 -11.58 -3.28
CA ASP A 26 -11.84 -12.60 -3.04
C ASP A 26 -12.68 -12.28 -1.80
N ALA A 27 -12.04 -11.84 -0.71
CA ALA A 27 -12.72 -11.45 0.52
C ALA A 27 -13.61 -10.22 0.35
N SER A 28 -13.23 -9.29 -0.54
CA SER A 28 -14.04 -8.10 -0.83
C SER A 28 -15.26 -8.37 -1.70
N GLY A 29 -15.29 -9.50 -2.43
CA GLY A 29 -16.35 -9.83 -3.39
C GLY A 29 -16.51 -8.82 -4.55
N ALA A 30 -15.57 -7.89 -4.70
CA ALA A 30 -15.67 -6.78 -5.66
C ALA A 30 -15.30 -7.20 -7.09
N LEU A 31 -14.44 -8.22 -7.23
CA LEU A 31 -13.89 -8.71 -8.50
C LEU A 31 -13.59 -10.20 -8.42
N GLU A 32 -13.94 -10.97 -9.44
CA GLU A 32 -13.35 -12.30 -9.68
C GLU A 32 -12.11 -12.14 -10.56
N VAL A 33 -10.97 -12.71 -10.14
CA VAL A 33 -9.73 -12.65 -10.90
C VAL A 33 -9.52 -13.98 -11.63
N GLU A 34 -9.63 -13.98 -12.95
CA GLU A 34 -9.45 -15.19 -13.77
C GLU A 34 -7.98 -15.60 -13.87
N GLN A 35 -7.10 -14.62 -14.01
CA GLN A 35 -5.69 -14.87 -14.25
C GLN A 35 -4.81 -13.80 -13.61
N VAL A 36 -3.77 -14.25 -12.91
CA VAL A 36 -2.63 -13.42 -12.53
C VAL A 36 -1.38 -13.94 -13.20
N VAL A 37 -0.66 -13.04 -13.88
CA VAL A 37 0.64 -13.33 -14.47
C VAL A 37 1.68 -12.48 -13.77
N GLY A 38 2.52 -13.11 -12.96
CA GLY A 38 3.75 -12.52 -12.42
C GLY A 38 4.90 -12.74 -13.39
N ARG A 39 5.58 -11.66 -13.80
CA ARG A 39 6.84 -11.73 -14.55
C ARG A 39 7.93 -11.05 -13.75
N ILE A 40 8.98 -11.81 -13.45
CA ILE A 40 10.11 -11.31 -12.69
C ILE A 40 11.32 -11.44 -13.59
N GLY A 41 11.96 -10.30 -13.84
CA GLY A 41 13.11 -10.22 -14.70
C GLY A 41 14.13 -9.24 -14.16
N SER A 42 15.32 -9.30 -14.72
CA SER A 42 16.33 -8.28 -14.55
C SER A 42 16.90 -7.89 -15.90
N LEU A 43 17.32 -6.63 -16.01
CA LEU A 43 18.01 -6.10 -17.17
C LEU A 43 19.40 -5.61 -16.72
N PRO A 44 20.38 -6.53 -16.53
CA PRO A 44 21.73 -6.13 -16.19
C PRO A 44 22.34 -5.28 -17.31
N ARG A 45 23.04 -4.20 -16.95
CA ARG A 45 23.66 -3.28 -17.92
C ARG A 45 24.82 -3.92 -18.69
N SER A 46 25.43 -4.95 -18.12
CA SER A 46 26.47 -5.79 -18.73
C SER A 46 26.49 -7.18 -18.09
N SER A 47 27.12 -8.16 -18.75
CA SER A 47 27.39 -9.49 -18.19
C SER A 47 28.33 -9.48 -16.97
N THR A 48 28.94 -8.34 -16.66
CA THR A 48 29.86 -8.12 -15.55
C THR A 48 29.26 -7.28 -14.42
N THR A 49 27.98 -6.92 -14.52
CA THR A 49 27.30 -6.13 -13.47
C THR A 49 27.27 -6.95 -12.18
N PRO A 50 27.80 -6.42 -11.05
CA PRO A 50 27.68 -7.07 -9.75
C PRO A 50 26.21 -7.32 -9.42
N TRP A 51 25.89 -8.48 -8.84
CA TRP A 51 24.50 -8.91 -8.65
C TRP A 51 23.73 -8.00 -7.68
N GLU A 52 24.43 -7.37 -6.75
CA GLU A 52 23.94 -6.32 -5.88
C GLU A 52 23.45 -5.06 -6.62
N ASP A 53 23.95 -4.82 -7.84
CA ASP A 53 23.62 -3.66 -8.68
C ASP A 53 22.58 -3.99 -9.77
N VAL A 54 22.10 -5.24 -9.82
CA VAL A 54 21.12 -5.69 -10.80
C VAL A 54 19.72 -5.21 -10.37
N VAL A 55 19.12 -4.36 -11.20
CA VAL A 55 17.75 -3.89 -11.01
C VAL A 55 16.78 -5.01 -11.40
N TRP A 56 16.00 -5.46 -10.42
CA TRP A 56 14.91 -6.42 -10.61
C TRP A 56 13.61 -5.68 -10.92
N GLN A 57 12.84 -6.24 -11.85
CA GLN A 57 11.52 -5.75 -12.22
C GLN A 57 10.52 -6.88 -12.02
N ALA A 58 9.41 -6.56 -11.35
CA ALA A 58 8.25 -7.42 -11.24
C ALA A 58 7.08 -6.73 -11.95
N GLU A 59 6.51 -7.41 -12.95
CA GLU A 59 5.25 -7.03 -13.59
C GLU A 59 4.19 -8.01 -13.11
N VAL A 60 3.08 -7.49 -12.58
CA VAL A 60 1.91 -8.29 -12.23
C VAL A 60 0.76 -7.83 -13.10
N VAL A 61 0.26 -8.72 -13.96
CA VAL A 61 -0.92 -8.46 -14.79
C VAL A 61 -2.09 -9.25 -14.22
N MET A 62 -3.13 -8.54 -13.82
CA MET A 62 -4.38 -9.13 -13.35
C MET A 62 -5.46 -8.97 -14.43
N ARG A 63 -6.14 -10.06 -14.76
CA ARG A 63 -7.30 -10.04 -15.65
C ARG A 63 -8.57 -10.27 -14.82
N PRO A 64 -9.36 -9.23 -14.56
CA PRO A 64 -10.64 -9.38 -13.89
C PRO A 64 -11.69 -9.94 -14.84
N THR A 65 -12.60 -10.75 -14.31
CA THR A 65 -13.85 -11.16 -14.97
C THR A 65 -15.05 -10.65 -14.17
N GLY A 66 -16.03 -10.06 -14.86
CA GLY A 66 -17.28 -9.59 -14.26
C GLY A 66 -17.43 -8.06 -14.17
N LEU A 67 -18.63 -7.63 -13.79
CA LEU A 67 -18.92 -6.24 -13.44
C LEU A 67 -18.30 -5.96 -12.08
N VAL A 68 -17.47 -4.92 -11.98
CA VAL A 68 -17.06 -4.32 -10.69
C VAL A 68 -18.35 -4.06 -9.91
N ARG A 69 -18.59 -4.82 -8.85
CA ARG A 69 -19.66 -4.45 -7.92
C ARG A 69 -19.13 -3.24 -7.17
N ASP A 70 -19.78 -2.09 -7.35
CA ASP A 70 -19.65 -1.03 -6.37
C ASP A 70 -20.08 -1.64 -5.03
N PRO A 71 -19.19 -1.74 -4.04
CA PRO A 71 -19.62 -2.15 -2.72
C PRO A 71 -20.71 -1.17 -2.30
N GLU A 72 -21.90 -1.65 -2.01
CA GLU A 72 -22.97 -0.82 -1.46
C GLU A 72 -22.41 -0.16 -0.20
N VAL A 73 -22.11 1.14 -0.33
CA VAL A 73 -21.66 1.97 0.78
C VAL A 73 -22.89 2.24 1.62
N GLU A 74 -23.20 1.34 2.54
CA GLU A 74 -24.08 1.68 3.65
C GLU A 74 -23.41 2.78 4.48
N GLU A 75 -24.00 3.98 4.45
CA GLU A 75 -23.57 5.13 5.23
C GLU A 75 -23.37 4.74 6.70
N SER A 76 -22.12 4.86 7.15
CA SER A 76 -21.69 4.48 8.49
C SER A 76 -21.78 5.66 9.46
N ASP A 77 -22.33 5.37 10.63
CA ASP A 77 -22.57 6.27 11.74
C ASP A 77 -21.24 6.72 12.38
N ALA A 78 -21.03 8.04 12.42
CA ALA A 78 -19.92 8.81 13.01
C ALA A 78 -18.81 8.02 13.73
N SER A 79 -17.87 7.47 12.97
CA SER A 79 -16.53 7.09 13.44
C SER A 79 -15.50 8.06 12.86
N VAL A 80 -14.37 8.26 13.53
CA VAL A 80 -13.25 9.01 12.95
C VAL A 80 -12.81 8.28 11.67
N ASP A 81 -12.88 8.98 10.54
CA ASP A 81 -12.48 8.46 9.24
C ASP A 81 -10.95 8.37 9.18
N VAL A 82 -10.40 7.18 9.42
CA VAL A 82 -8.96 6.91 9.40
C VAL A 82 -8.31 7.35 8.08
N PRO A 83 -8.87 7.04 6.89
CA PRO A 83 -8.44 7.65 5.63
C PRO A 83 -8.38 9.17 5.65
N ALA A 84 -9.36 9.86 6.23
CA ALA A 84 -9.32 11.32 6.35
C ALA A 84 -8.17 11.79 7.26
N VAL A 85 -7.92 11.11 8.37
CA VAL A 85 -6.76 11.39 9.25
C VAL A 85 -5.46 11.22 8.49
N ILE A 86 -5.31 10.10 7.78
CA ILE A 86 -4.11 9.78 6.99
C ILE A 86 -3.89 10.80 5.88
N SER A 87 -4.96 11.23 5.20
CA SER A 87 -4.87 12.22 4.12
C SER A 87 -4.29 13.56 4.60
N ARG A 88 -4.47 13.89 5.89
CA ARG A 88 -3.98 15.12 6.53
C ARG A 88 -2.58 15.01 7.09
N LEU A 89 -2.00 13.80 7.13
CA LEU A 89 -0.62 13.62 7.58
C LEU A 89 0.35 14.38 6.66
N PRO A 90 1.48 14.86 7.21
CA PRO A 90 2.50 15.50 6.39
C PRO A 90 3.07 14.50 5.39
N VAL A 91 3.46 14.97 4.19
CA VAL A 91 4.11 14.11 3.17
C VAL A 91 5.36 13.39 3.68
N ALA A 92 6.03 13.96 4.68
CA ALA A 92 7.19 13.35 5.33
C ALA A 92 6.87 12.05 6.10
N ALA A 93 5.59 11.76 6.35
CA ALA A 93 5.17 10.48 6.93
C ALA A 93 5.19 9.33 5.90
N LEU A 94 5.24 9.63 4.60
CA LEU A 94 5.35 8.60 3.58
C LEU A 94 6.76 8.01 3.55
N ARG A 95 6.82 6.70 3.49
CA ARG A 95 8.07 5.96 3.40
C ARG A 95 8.85 6.40 2.18
N GLY A 96 10.10 6.80 2.41
CA GLY A 96 11.02 7.30 1.39
C GLY A 96 10.89 8.79 1.06
N VAL A 97 10.00 9.55 1.71
CA VAL A 97 10.02 11.02 1.63
C VAL A 97 11.06 11.58 2.60
N GLY A 98 12.30 11.67 2.12
CA GLY A 98 13.38 12.33 2.87
C GLY A 98 13.32 13.87 2.79
N PRO A 99 14.19 14.59 3.54
CA PRO A 99 14.19 16.05 3.64
C PRO A 99 14.19 16.79 2.30
N ARG A 100 14.92 16.26 1.30
CA ARG A 100 14.95 16.81 -0.06
C ARG A 100 13.57 16.82 -0.71
N TRP A 101 12.83 15.71 -0.62
CA TRP A 101 11.49 15.60 -1.20
C TRP A 101 10.49 16.44 -0.41
N THR A 102 10.59 16.47 0.92
CA THR A 102 9.76 17.33 1.77
C THR A 102 9.91 18.80 1.40
N ALA A 103 11.14 19.29 1.24
CA ALA A 103 11.40 20.67 0.84
C ALA A 103 10.85 20.96 -0.56
N LEU A 104 11.15 20.08 -1.54
CA LEU A 104 10.68 20.22 -2.92
C LEU A 104 9.15 20.27 -3.01
N LEU A 105 8.43 19.41 -2.27
CA LEU A 105 6.98 19.37 -2.25
C LEU A 105 6.39 20.62 -1.56
N SER A 106 6.98 21.03 -0.43
CA SER A 106 6.55 22.22 0.32
C SER A 106 6.69 23.50 -0.52
N ASP A 107 7.78 23.64 -1.28
CA ASP A 107 8.00 24.76 -2.21
C ASP A 107 6.94 24.83 -3.31
N ARG A 108 6.26 23.73 -3.59
CA ARG A 108 5.14 23.62 -4.56
C ARG A 108 3.77 23.63 -3.90
N GLY A 109 3.70 23.89 -2.60
CA GLY A 109 2.45 23.94 -1.84
C GLY A 109 1.86 22.57 -1.51
N VAL A 110 2.60 21.48 -1.71
CA VAL A 110 2.18 20.12 -1.37
C VAL A 110 2.78 19.75 -0.02
N ARG A 111 1.95 19.68 1.01
CA ARG A 111 2.35 19.45 2.40
C ARG A 111 1.75 18.19 2.98
N THR A 112 0.60 17.75 2.50
CA THR A 112 -0.10 16.56 3.02
C THR A 112 -0.10 15.39 2.05
N ILE A 113 -0.33 14.18 2.57
CA ILE A 113 -0.47 12.96 1.75
C ILE A 113 -1.62 13.10 0.75
N GLY A 114 -2.76 13.66 1.18
CA GLY A 114 -3.92 13.88 0.31
C GLY A 114 -3.63 14.86 -0.83
N GLU A 115 -2.91 15.95 -0.54
CA GLU A 115 -2.45 16.89 -1.57
C GLU A 115 -1.52 16.19 -2.57
N LEU A 116 -0.55 15.38 -2.10
CA LEU A 116 0.35 14.64 -2.97
C LEU A 116 -0.38 13.60 -3.82
N ALA A 117 -1.41 12.94 -3.28
CA ALA A 117 -2.22 11.98 -4.02
C ALA A 117 -2.95 12.61 -5.22
N SER A 118 -3.30 13.89 -5.10
CA SER A 118 -3.92 14.67 -6.19
C SER A 118 -2.95 15.09 -7.30
N VAL A 119 -1.63 15.06 -7.04
CA VAL A 119 -0.61 15.43 -8.03
C VAL A 119 -0.46 14.35 -9.10
N GLY A 120 -0.34 14.77 -10.37
CA GLY A 120 -0.02 13.88 -11.47
C GLY A 120 1.45 13.41 -11.43
N PRO A 121 1.76 12.12 -11.68
CA PRO A 121 3.14 11.62 -11.66
C PRO A 121 4.09 12.37 -12.61
N SER A 122 3.61 12.77 -13.80
CA SER A 122 4.37 13.56 -14.76
C SER A 122 4.70 14.96 -14.24
N THR A 123 3.76 15.57 -13.52
CA THR A 123 3.95 16.88 -12.88
C THR A 123 5.02 16.76 -11.80
N LEU A 124 4.92 15.76 -10.93
CA LEU A 124 5.90 15.54 -9.87
C LEU A 124 7.31 15.23 -10.44
N ALA A 125 7.40 14.41 -11.50
CA ALA A 125 8.67 14.12 -12.19
C ALA A 125 9.32 15.38 -12.77
N SER A 126 8.52 16.31 -13.31
CA SER A 126 9.04 17.59 -13.82
C SER A 126 9.68 18.46 -12.74
N TRP A 127 9.24 18.32 -11.49
CA TRP A 127 9.78 19.08 -10.36
C TRP A 127 11.09 18.51 -9.86
N SER A 128 11.20 17.18 -9.79
CA SER A 128 12.35 16.49 -9.21
C SER A 128 13.59 16.45 -10.10
N ARG A 129 13.44 16.78 -11.40
CA ARG A 129 14.47 16.68 -12.46
C ARG A 129 15.07 15.28 -12.55
N GLU A 130 14.36 14.25 -12.10
CA GLU A 130 14.79 12.87 -12.23
C GLU A 130 14.72 12.44 -13.70
N ARG A 131 15.81 11.84 -14.19
CA ARG A 131 15.92 11.42 -15.60
C ARG A 131 14.82 10.46 -16.05
N ASN A 132 14.33 9.61 -15.14
CA ASN A 132 13.41 8.52 -15.46
C ASN A 132 12.02 8.68 -14.83
N GLY A 133 11.81 9.64 -13.92
CA GLY A 133 10.53 9.86 -13.22
C GLY A 133 10.00 8.69 -12.36
N GLY A 134 10.71 7.56 -12.30
CA GLY A 134 10.24 6.33 -11.66
C GLY A 134 9.94 6.51 -10.17
N TYR A 135 10.73 7.32 -9.45
CA TYR A 135 10.49 7.57 -8.04
C TYR A 135 9.28 8.48 -7.82
N ALA A 136 9.06 9.47 -8.69
CA ALA A 136 7.86 10.30 -8.66
C ALA A 136 6.57 9.48 -8.86
N VAL A 137 6.59 8.50 -9.76
CA VAL A 137 5.46 7.55 -9.93
C VAL A 137 5.23 6.75 -8.66
N GLN A 138 6.29 6.20 -8.05
CA GLN A 138 6.18 5.44 -6.79
C GLN A 138 5.62 6.30 -5.65
N LEU A 139 6.06 7.55 -5.53
CA LEU A 139 5.62 8.46 -4.48
C LEU A 139 4.12 8.77 -4.58
N VAL A 140 3.66 9.09 -5.79
CA VAL A 140 2.23 9.37 -6.04
C VAL A 140 1.41 8.10 -5.84
N ALA A 141 1.91 6.94 -6.26
CA ALA A 141 1.23 5.66 -6.04
C ALA A 141 1.07 5.36 -4.54
N ARG A 142 2.11 5.57 -3.72
CA ARG A 142 2.04 5.43 -2.26
C ARG A 142 1.04 6.40 -1.63
N ALA A 143 1.06 7.67 -2.05
CA ALA A 143 0.12 8.66 -1.53
C ALA A 143 -1.33 8.28 -1.86
N ARG A 144 -1.60 7.82 -3.08
CA ARG A 144 -2.94 7.35 -3.50
C ARG A 144 -3.36 6.06 -2.82
N SER A 145 -2.43 5.15 -2.56
CA SER A 145 -2.73 3.91 -1.83
C SER A 145 -3.10 4.18 -0.38
N CYS A 146 -2.97 5.41 0.14
CA CYS A 146 -3.47 5.78 1.46
C CYS A 146 -4.97 6.13 1.48
N ALA A 147 -5.58 6.42 0.32
CA ALA A 147 -6.95 6.96 0.22
C ALA A 147 -8.03 5.91 -0.07
N GLY A 148 -7.74 4.62 0.11
CA GLY A 148 -8.74 3.58 -0.20
C GLY A 148 -9.69 3.33 0.96
N ALA A 149 -10.80 2.65 0.66
CA ALA A 149 -11.85 2.33 1.60
C ALA A 149 -11.31 1.77 2.92
N TRP A 150 -11.95 2.18 4.01
CA TRP A 150 -11.68 1.67 5.34
C TRP A 150 -12.84 0.79 5.79
N PRO A 151 -12.59 -0.44 6.26
CA PRO A 151 -13.63 -1.34 6.72
C PRO A 151 -14.25 -0.87 8.04
N ARG A 152 -15.33 -1.53 8.45
CA ARG A 152 -15.93 -1.25 9.76
C ARG A 152 -14.99 -1.76 10.84
N VAL A 153 -14.76 -0.93 11.85
CA VAL A 153 -13.89 -1.23 12.98
C VAL A 153 -14.67 -1.00 14.25
N ASP A 154 -14.55 -1.93 15.20
CA ASP A 154 -15.06 -1.74 16.56
C ASP A 154 -14.43 -0.47 17.16
N ARG A 155 -15.27 0.46 17.67
CA ARG A 155 -14.79 1.71 18.26
C ARG A 155 -13.93 1.50 19.50
N THR A 156 -13.99 0.31 20.11
CA THR A 156 -13.16 -0.08 21.25
C THR A 156 -11.83 -0.72 20.84
N ASP A 157 -11.59 -0.92 19.53
CA ASP A 157 -10.34 -1.44 18.99
C ASP A 157 -9.26 -0.34 19.04
N VAL A 158 -8.49 -0.36 20.13
CA VAL A 158 -7.39 0.59 20.38
C VAL A 158 -6.06 0.13 19.79
N ARG A 159 -6.04 -1.00 19.07
CA ARG A 159 -4.82 -1.50 18.44
C ARG A 159 -4.33 -0.51 17.39
N SER A 160 -3.01 -0.38 17.29
CA SER A 160 -2.40 0.41 16.24
C SER A 160 -2.55 -0.26 14.87
N ILE A 161 -2.40 0.54 13.81
CA ILE A 161 -2.36 0.00 12.44
C ILE A 161 -1.24 -1.05 12.29
N VAL A 162 -0.10 -0.88 12.97
CA VAL A 162 1.02 -1.84 12.93
C VAL A 162 0.64 -3.16 13.59
N GLU A 163 0.09 -3.12 14.81
CA GLU A 163 -0.33 -4.33 15.53
C GLU A 163 -1.35 -5.14 14.74
N VAL A 164 -2.31 -4.46 14.10
CA VAL A 164 -3.31 -5.13 13.27
C VAL A 164 -2.69 -5.72 12.01
N SER A 165 -1.71 -5.04 11.40
CA SER A 165 -0.99 -5.58 10.23
C SER A 165 -0.18 -6.84 10.52
N GLU A 166 0.22 -7.05 11.77
CA GLU A 166 1.01 -8.21 12.24
C GLU A 166 0.13 -9.33 12.80
N SER A 167 -1.17 -9.07 12.96
CA SER A 167 -2.14 -10.05 13.45
C SER A 167 -2.51 -11.08 12.37
N ASP A 168 -2.91 -12.28 12.79
CA ASP A 168 -3.48 -13.28 11.88
C ASP A 168 -4.97 -12.97 11.61
N PRO A 169 -5.37 -12.60 10.38
CA PRO A 169 -6.78 -12.37 10.05
C PRO A 169 -7.63 -13.65 10.12
N GLY A 170 -7.03 -14.84 10.13
CA GLY A 170 -7.71 -16.12 10.29
C GLY A 170 -8.09 -16.46 11.74
N ASP A 171 -7.42 -15.83 12.73
CA ASP A 171 -7.73 -16.04 14.16
C ASP A 171 -8.90 -15.17 14.62
N VAL A 172 -10.10 -15.45 14.09
CA VAL A 172 -11.34 -14.67 14.35
C VAL A 172 -11.63 -14.50 15.85
N ALA A 173 -11.20 -15.45 16.70
CA ALA A 173 -11.41 -15.38 18.14
C ALA A 173 -10.60 -14.24 18.79
N GLY A 174 -9.43 -13.93 18.25
CA GLY A 174 -8.54 -12.84 18.70
C GLY A 174 -9.00 -11.44 18.31
N TRP A 175 -9.98 -11.29 17.41
CA TRP A 175 -10.48 -9.98 16.98
C TRP A 175 -11.61 -9.46 17.88
N PRO A 176 -11.70 -8.14 18.10
CA PRO A 176 -12.85 -7.52 18.75
C PRO A 176 -14.16 -7.88 18.04
N PRO A 177 -15.25 -8.15 18.79
CA PRO A 177 -16.50 -8.63 18.20
C PRO A 177 -17.01 -7.78 17.02
N GLY A 178 -16.91 -6.45 17.09
CA GLY A 178 -17.34 -5.55 16.02
C GLY A 178 -16.43 -5.55 14.78
N SER A 179 -15.17 -5.97 14.91
CA SER A 179 -14.19 -6.02 13.81
C SER A 179 -14.08 -7.40 13.15
N ARG A 180 -14.69 -8.46 13.71
CA ARG A 180 -14.52 -9.86 13.26
C ARG A 180 -14.95 -10.10 11.82
N ALA A 181 -16.09 -9.56 11.42
CA ALA A 181 -16.62 -9.75 10.07
C ALA A 181 -15.69 -9.18 9.00
N ASP A 182 -15.01 -8.08 9.32
CA ASP A 182 -14.12 -7.35 8.42
C ASP A 182 -12.63 -7.55 8.74
N ALA A 183 -12.27 -8.55 9.56
CA ALA A 183 -10.90 -8.76 10.04
C ALA A 183 -9.87 -8.84 8.90
N ALA A 184 -10.19 -9.59 7.84
CA ALA A 184 -9.33 -9.71 6.66
C ALA A 184 -9.20 -8.40 5.88
N ALA A 185 -10.30 -7.66 5.72
CA ALA A 185 -10.31 -6.37 5.03
C ALA A 185 -9.53 -5.30 5.83
N LEU A 186 -9.66 -5.33 7.16
CA LEU A 186 -8.96 -4.41 8.06
C LEU A 186 -7.47 -4.70 8.08
N TRP A 187 -7.08 -5.98 8.18
CA TRP A 187 -5.69 -6.42 8.05
C TRP A 187 -5.07 -5.98 6.70
N ALA A 188 -5.77 -6.22 5.59
CA ALA A 188 -5.28 -5.85 4.25
C ALA A 188 -5.13 -4.32 4.11
N SER A 189 -6.06 -3.56 4.68
CA SER A 189 -6.00 -2.09 4.72
C SER A 189 -4.79 -1.61 5.53
N CYS A 190 -4.51 -2.22 6.67
CA CYS A 190 -3.36 -1.91 7.51
C CYS A 190 -2.03 -2.24 6.82
N LEU A 191 -1.93 -3.40 6.17
CA LEU A 191 -0.74 -3.77 5.39
C LEU A 191 -0.44 -2.80 4.25
N ARG A 192 -1.49 -2.40 3.52
CA ARG A 192 -1.37 -1.41 2.45
C ARG A 192 -0.82 -0.08 2.97
N LEU A 193 -1.27 0.37 4.14
CA LEU A 193 -0.76 1.58 4.78
C LEU A 193 0.69 1.41 5.22
N ARG A 194 1.06 0.26 5.81
CA ARG A 194 2.44 -0.06 6.20
C ARG A 194 3.42 -0.08 5.03
N ALA A 195 2.95 -0.45 3.84
CA ALA A 195 3.75 -0.37 2.61
C ALA A 195 4.00 1.08 2.15
N ALA A 196 3.19 2.03 2.59
CA ALA A 196 3.19 3.42 2.12
C ALA A 196 3.73 4.44 3.14
N ILE A 197 3.48 4.22 4.43
CA ILE A 197 3.74 5.14 5.54
C ILE A 197 4.79 4.53 6.46
N ASP A 198 5.61 5.38 7.09
CA ASP A 198 6.60 4.94 8.07
C ASP A 198 5.93 4.34 9.33
N ASP A 199 6.48 3.22 9.80
CA ASP A 199 5.92 2.43 10.91
C ASP A 199 5.77 3.29 12.19
N ASP A 200 6.76 4.14 12.51
CA ASP A 200 6.72 5.08 13.65
C ASP A 200 5.48 6.00 13.66
N VAL A 201 4.93 6.32 12.49
CA VAL A 201 3.71 7.12 12.36
C VAL A 201 2.49 6.23 12.56
N LEU A 202 2.48 5.04 11.97
CA LEU A 202 1.38 4.08 12.06
C LEU A 202 1.20 3.48 13.45
N GLU A 203 2.28 3.32 14.22
CA GLU A 203 2.23 2.87 15.62
C GLU A 203 1.41 3.82 16.51
N ARG A 204 1.30 5.09 16.12
CA ARG A 204 0.56 6.13 16.89
C ARG A 204 -0.89 6.29 16.43
N LEU A 205 -1.31 5.55 15.42
CA LEU A 205 -2.65 5.64 14.85
C LEU A 205 -3.43 4.37 15.19
N ALA A 206 -4.51 4.51 15.96
CA ALA A 206 -5.42 3.41 16.23
C ALA A 206 -6.29 3.11 14.99
N VAL A 207 -6.66 1.85 14.80
CA VAL A 207 -7.54 1.44 13.68
C VAL A 207 -8.98 1.97 13.80
N SER A 208 -9.39 2.37 15.01
CA SER A 208 -10.65 3.04 15.30
C SER A 208 -10.60 4.57 15.08
N GLY A 209 -9.42 5.12 14.83
CA GLY A 209 -9.18 6.57 14.67
C GLY A 209 -9.20 7.37 15.97
N ALA A 210 -9.20 6.71 17.13
CA ALA A 210 -9.08 7.32 18.46
C ALA A 210 -7.64 7.67 18.84
#